data_AF-A0A0R1LMB5-F1
#
_entry.id   AF-A0A0R1LMB5-F1
#
_cell.length_a   1.000
_cell.length_b   1.000
_cell.length_c   1.000
_cell.angle_alpha   90.00
_cell.angle_beta   90.00
_cell.angle_gamma   90.00
#
_symmetry.space_group_name_H-M   'P 1'
#
loop_
_entity.id
_entity.type
_entity.pdbx_description
1 polymer ?
#
loop_
_entity_poly.entity_id
_entity_poly.type
_entity_poly.pdbx_seq_one_letter_code
_entity_poly.pdbx_strand_id
1 'polypeptide(L)' 'MSDHYQSPFQDLNTDKRFNLANQLATTYQLDVSQILFTYLKVAQPILAKQSRTNQISEKAQREIDTQFEQTLKSLSQLKE' A
#
# COMPACT_ATOMS: atom_id res chain seq x y z
N MET A 1 -1.01 26.80 4.27
CA MET A 1 -0.20 25.62 4.62
C MET A 1 -0.78 24.46 3.84
N SER A 2 -0.18 24.07 2.73
CA SER A 2 -0.63 22.92 1.95
C SER A 2 -0.22 21.66 2.73
N ASP A 3 -1.17 21.08 3.43
CA ASP A 3 -1.05 19.80 4.13
C ASP A 3 -1.01 18.70 3.05
N HIS A 4 0.17 18.48 2.47
CA HIS A 4 0.37 17.41 1.50
C HIS A 4 0.16 16.08 2.20
N TYR A 5 -0.72 15.25 1.66
CA TYR A 5 -0.98 13.93 2.22
C TYR A 5 0.30 13.07 2.19
N GLN A 6 0.82 12.74 3.37
CA GLN A 6 1.94 11.83 3.52
C GLN A 6 1.40 10.41 3.72
N SER A 7 1.59 9.56 2.71
CA SER A 7 1.18 8.16 2.78
C SER A 7 1.99 7.40 3.85
N PRO A 8 1.36 6.67 4.78
CA PRO A 8 2.07 5.81 5.73
C PRO A 8 2.77 4.63 5.04
N PHE A 9 2.39 4.32 3.80
CA PHE A 9 2.95 3.23 3.01
C PHE A 9 3.84 3.72 1.86
N GLN A 10 4.22 5.01 1.86
CA GLN A 10 5.05 5.59 0.79
C GLN A 10 6.36 4.84 0.55
N ASP A 11 6.94 4.28 1.62
CA ASP A 11 8.19 3.53 1.56
C ASP A 11 8.06 2.23 0.75
N LEU A 12 6.85 1.71 0.51
CA LEU A 12 6.63 0.58 -0.40
C LEU A 12 6.97 0.90 -1.85
N ASN A 13 7.02 2.19 -2.22
CA ASN A 13 7.43 2.66 -3.54
C ASN A 13 8.90 3.10 -3.62
N THR A 14 9.66 2.98 -2.53
CA THR A 14 11.07 3.40 -2.47
C THR A 14 11.99 2.19 -2.25
N ASP A 15 13.30 2.43 -2.16
CA ASP A 15 14.28 1.41 -1.79
C ASP A 15 14.05 0.83 -0.38
N LYS A 16 13.25 1.51 0.46
CA LYS A 16 12.89 1.06 1.81
C LYS A 16 11.73 0.07 1.83
N ARG A 17 11.17 -0.31 0.68
CA ARG A 17 9.99 -1.19 0.58
C ARG A 17 10.11 -2.49 1.36
N PHE A 18 11.30 -3.10 1.38
CA PHE A 18 11.51 -4.35 2.10
C PHE A 18 11.52 -4.15 3.62
N ASN A 19 12.05 -3.02 4.11
CA ASN A 19 12.04 -2.71 5.55
C ASN A 19 10.61 -2.52 6.05
N LEU A 20 9.82 -1.71 5.33
CA LEU A 20 8.42 -1.49 5.68
C LEU A 20 7.60 -2.79 5.52
N ALA A 21 7.80 -3.55 4.45
CA ALA A 21 7.10 -4.81 4.26
C ALA A 21 7.43 -5.85 5.34
N ASN A 22 8.67 -5.90 5.84
CA ASN A 22 9.04 -6.73 6.99
C ASN A 22 8.31 -6.32 8.27
N GLN A 23 8.18 -5.02 8.52
CA GLN A 23 7.42 -4.51 9.67
C GLN A 23 5.93 -4.89 9.56
N LEU A 24 5.31 -4.65 8.41
CA LEU A 24 3.91 -5.01 8.17
C LEU A 24 3.68 -6.51 8.23
N ALA A 25 4.58 -7.32 7.69
CA ALA A 25 4.54 -8.78 7.78
C ALA A 25 4.48 -9.25 9.24
N THR A 26 5.28 -8.63 10.11
CA THR A 26 5.28 -8.91 11.55
C THR A 26 3.97 -8.48 12.20
N THR A 27 3.48 -7.27 11.90
CA THR A 27 2.24 -6.73 12.47
C THR A 27 1.00 -7.53 12.08
N TYR A 28 0.88 -7.91 10.82
CA TYR A 28 -0.30 -8.60 10.27
C TYR A 28 -0.15 -10.12 10.25
N GLN A 29 0.99 -10.66 10.72
CA GLN A 29 1.31 -12.09 10.66
C GLN A 29 1.20 -12.67 9.23
N LEU A 30 1.62 -11.87 8.26
CA LEU A 30 1.64 -12.22 6.83
C LEU A 30 3.08 -12.39 6.36
N ASP A 31 3.24 -13.06 5.22
CA ASP A 31 4.55 -13.13 4.58
C ASP A 31 4.90 -11.79 3.91
N VAL A 32 6.19 -11.43 3.91
CA VAL A 32 6.70 -10.20 3.27
C VAL A 32 6.29 -10.12 1.80
N SER A 33 6.33 -11.27 1.10
CA SER A 33 5.86 -11.38 -0.27
C SER A 33 4.37 -11.08 -0.40
N GLN A 34 3.53 -11.56 0.52
CA GLN A 34 2.10 -11.26 0.54
C GLN A 34 1.85 -9.76 0.72
N ILE A 35 2.61 -9.08 1.59
CA ILE A 35 2.52 -7.62 1.76
C ILE A 35 2.82 -6.90 0.44
N LEU A 36 3.96 -7.21 -0.19
CA LEU A 36 4.41 -6.56 -1.43
C LEU A 36 3.45 -6.83 -2.60
N PHE A 37 3.03 -8.08 -2.77
CA PHE A 37 2.07 -8.43 -3.84
C PHE A 37 0.71 -7.81 -3.61
N THR A 38 0.23 -7.76 -2.37
CA THR A 38 -1.05 -7.12 -2.04
C THR A 38 -1.02 -5.63 -2.39
N TYR A 39 0.07 -4.94 -2.07
CA TYR A 39 0.25 -3.54 -2.41
C TYR A 39 0.16 -3.30 -3.94
N LEU A 40 0.90 -4.09 -4.72
CA LEU A 40 0.87 -4.01 -6.18
C LEU A 40 -0.52 -4.30 -6.76
N LYS A 41 -1.21 -5.33 -6.22
CA LYS A 41 -2.54 -5.74 -6.67
C LYS A 41 -3.60 -4.68 -6.40
N VAL A 42 -3.50 -3.95 -5.29
CA VAL A 42 -4.38 -2.84 -4.95
C VAL A 42 -4.03 -1.60 -5.78
N ALA A 43 -2.75 -1.28 -5.91
CA ALA A 43 -2.30 -0.08 -6.62
C ALA A 43 -2.59 -0.13 -8.12
N GLN A 44 -2.38 -1.29 -8.77
CA GLN A 44 -2.52 -1.44 -10.21
C GLN A 44 -3.86 -0.93 -10.79
N PRO A 45 -5.04 -1.38 -10.33
CA PRO A 45 -6.32 -0.93 -10.88
C PRO A 45 -6.64 0.53 -10.55
N ILE A 46 -6.13 1.09 -9.45
CA ILE A 46 -6.34 2.49 -9.06
C ILE A 46 -5.51 3.40 -9.95
N LEU A 47 -4.23 3.07 -10.13
CA LEU A 47 -3.31 3.80 -11.00
C LEU A 47 -3.70 3.68 -12.47
N ALA A 48 -4.23 2.53 -12.90
CA ALA A 48 -4.71 2.33 -14.28
C ALA A 48 -5.89 3.23 -14.66
N LYS A 49 -6.69 3.67 -13.67
CA LYS A 49 -7.80 4.61 -13.86
C LYS A 49 -7.36 6.08 -13.87
N GLN A 50 -6.13 6.36 -13.45
CA GLN A 50 -5.58 7.71 -13.48
C GLN A 50 -5.10 8.04 -14.90
N SER A 51 -5.37 9.27 -15.35
CA SER A 51 -4.75 9.80 -16.59
C SER A 51 -3.24 9.61 -16.53
N ARG A 52 -2.59 9.33 -17.68
CA ARG A 52 -1.13 9.07 -17.81
C ARG A 52 -0.27 10.27 -17.41
N THR A 53 -0.26 10.60 -16.13
CA THR A 53 0.60 11.59 -15.51
C THR A 53 1.66 10.83 -14.72
N ASN A 54 2.91 11.26 -14.78
CA ASN A 54 4.02 10.62 -14.05
C ASN A 54 3.95 10.79 -12.51
N GLN A 55 2.84 11.33 -12.00
CA GLN A 55 2.62 11.59 -10.58
C GLN A 55 1.32 10.92 -10.14
N ILE A 56 1.39 10.20 -9.03
CA ILE A 56 0.21 9.64 -8.34
C ILE A 56 -0.51 10.81 -7.67
N SER A 57 -1.80 10.98 -7.96
CA SER A 57 -2.61 12.01 -7.31
C SER A 57 -2.82 11.68 -5.84
N GLU A 58 -2.92 12.69 -4.97
CA GLU A 58 -3.16 12.49 -3.54
C GLU A 58 -4.44 11.67 -3.28
N LYS A 59 -5.46 11.84 -4.12
CA LYS A 59 -6.69 11.04 -4.08
C LYS A 59 -6.41 9.57 -4.36
N ALA A 60 -5.64 9.26 -5.41
CA ALA A 60 -5.27 7.89 -5.72
C ALA A 60 -4.41 7.27 -4.61
N GLN A 61 -3.45 8.02 -4.07
CA GLN A 61 -2.60 7.55 -2.99
C GLN A 61 -3.42 7.18 -1.73
N ARG A 62 -4.36 8.05 -1.32
CA ARG A 62 -5.27 7.77 -0.19
C ARG A 62 -6.13 6.53 -0.42
N GLU A 63 -6.63 6.35 -1.65
CA GLU A 63 -7.45 5.19 -2.01
C GLU A 63 -6.64 3.89 -1.98
N ILE A 64 -5.39 3.91 -2.47
CA ILE A 64 -4.45 2.79 -2.39
C ILE A 64 -4.20 2.44 -0.93
N ASP A 65 -3.84 3.42 -0.10
CA ASP A 65 -3.48 3.20 1.30
C ASP A 65 -4.65 2.61 2.10
N THR A 66 -5.87 3.12 1.85
CA THR A 66 -7.09 2.64 2.52
C THR A 66 -7.41 1.21 2.12
N GLN A 67 -7.45 0.90 0.81
CA GLN A 67 -7.77 -0.45 0.34
C GLN A 67 -6.68 -1.46 0.72
N PHE A 68 -5.42 -1.02 0.72
CA PHE A 68 -4.30 -1.84 1.13
C PHE A 68 -4.42 -2.24 2.60
N GLU A 69 -4.63 -1.27 3.51
CA GLU A 69 -4.78 -1.54 4.94
C GLU A 69 -5.98 -2.47 5.20
N GLN A 70 -7.12 -2.21 4.57
CA GLN A 70 -8.30 -3.07 4.69
C GLN A 70 -8.03 -4.51 4.23
N THR A 71 -7.29 -4.66 3.13
CA THR A 71 -6.93 -5.99 2.61
C THR A 71 -5.98 -6.72 3.56
N LEU A 72 -4.97 -6.03 4.11
CA LEU A 72 -4.06 -6.63 5.09
C LEU A 72 -4.79 -7.09 6.35
N LYS A 73 -5.70 -6.28 6.89
CA LYS A 73 -6.55 -6.65 8.03
C LYS A 73 -7.37 -7.90 7.74
N SER A 74 -8.02 -7.95 6.59
CA SER A 74 -8.83 -9.12 6.19
C SER A 74 -7.99 -10.38 6.01
N LEU A 75 -6.82 -10.28 5.36
CA LEU A 75 -5.91 -11.41 5.17
C LEU A 75 -5.33 -11.93 6.49
N SER A 76 -5.06 -11.03 7.43
CA SER A 76 -4.58 -11.38 8.77
C SER A 76 -5.64 -12.16 9.56
N GLN A 77 -6.90 -11.72 9.50
CA GLN A 77 -8.03 -12.37 10.18
C GLN A 77 -8.43 -13.73 9.58
N LEU A 78 -8.18 -13.95 8.28
CA LEU A 78 -8.46 -15.22 7.60
C LEU A 78 -7.48 -16.35 7.98
N LYS A 79 -6.39 -16.02 8.68
CA LYS A 79 -5.41 -17.01 9.17
C LYS A 79 -5.77 -17.58 10.55
N GLU A 80 -6.85 -17.12 11.18
CA GLU A 80 -7.37 -17.62 12.46
C GLU A 80 -8.40 -18.75 12.30
#